data_AF-A0A1F5VXI5-F1
#
_entry.id   AF-A0A1F5VXI5-F1
#
_cell.length_a   1.000
_cell.length_b   1.000
_cell.length_c   1.000
_cell.angle_alpha   90.00
_cell.angle_beta   90.00
_cell.angle_gamma   90.00
#
_symmetry.space_group_name_H-M   'P 1'
#
loop_
_entity.id
_entity.type
_entity.pdbx_description
1 polymer ?
#
loop_
_entity_poly.entity_id
_entity_poly.type
_entity_poly.pdbx_seq_one_letter_code
_entity_poly.pdbx_strand_id
1 'polypeptide(L)'
;MKNTIKALNELREKGLIKDYAIGGAIAALRWTEPFFTQDLDIFVILEKDDSESKLIVLTPIYEYLKAKGCVWEKHWLIIEGVPVDIFPADDLEMEAIENAQETEYETVKTKIMTPEYLIALFLRAGREKDKRKIQMLLEQSEIDIEKLNSVLQKYGLIDKFEEYKKSY
;
A
#
# COMPACT_ATOMS: atom_id res chain seq x y z
N MET A 1 10.36 9.12 -8.65
CA MET A 1 9.10 8.33 -8.78
C MET A 1 9.14 7.37 -9.96
N LYS A 2 9.27 7.80 -11.23
CA LYS A 2 9.32 6.87 -12.39
C LYS A 2 10.34 5.73 -12.23
N ASN A 3 11.59 6.07 -11.93
CA ASN A 3 12.64 5.06 -11.76
C ASN A 3 12.43 4.20 -10.51
N THR A 4 11.86 4.77 -9.43
CA THR A 4 11.42 4.04 -8.25
C THR A 4 10.43 2.93 -8.63
N ILE A 5 9.38 3.27 -9.40
CA ILE A 5 8.40 2.29 -9.89
C ILE A 5 9.05 1.24 -10.78
N LYS A 6 10.01 1.62 -11.64
CA LYS A 6 10.77 0.64 -12.44
C LYS A 6 11.55 -0.33 -11.54
N ALA A 7 12.24 0.16 -10.52
CA ALA A 7 12.96 -0.69 -9.58
C ALA A 7 12.02 -1.65 -8.83
N LEU A 8 10.80 -1.22 -8.49
CA LEU A 8 9.78 -2.08 -7.88
C LEU A 8 9.25 -3.13 -8.87
N ASN A 9 9.00 -2.76 -10.13
CA ASN A 9 8.63 -3.72 -11.18
C ASN A 9 9.73 -4.77 -11.41
N GLU A 10 11.01 -4.38 -11.35
CA GLU A 10 12.13 -5.33 -11.47
C GLU A 10 12.12 -6.38 -10.35
N LEU A 11 11.67 -6.06 -9.13
CA LEU A 11 11.51 -7.04 -8.06
C LEU A 11 10.55 -8.17 -8.47
N ARG A 12 9.42 -7.79 -9.08
CA ARG A 12 8.43 -8.74 -9.58
C ARG A 12 8.96 -9.53 -10.77
N GLU A 13 9.61 -8.87 -11.73
CA GLU A 13 10.20 -9.54 -12.91
C GLU A 13 11.28 -10.56 -12.53
N LYS A 14 11.96 -10.34 -11.40
CA LYS A 14 12.97 -11.26 -10.86
C LYS A 14 12.41 -12.34 -9.93
N GLY A 15 11.09 -12.35 -9.69
CA GLY A 15 10.45 -13.29 -8.77
C GLY A 15 10.85 -13.09 -7.30
N LEU A 16 11.32 -11.90 -6.92
CA LEU A 16 11.59 -11.58 -5.51
C LEU A 16 10.30 -11.27 -4.73
N ILE A 17 9.27 -10.85 -5.46
CA ILE A 17 7.90 -10.66 -4.99
C ILE A 17 6.95 -11.18 -6.06
N LYS A 18 5.81 -11.72 -5.63
CA LYS A 18 4.75 -12.18 -6.54
C LYS A 18 4.03 -10.99 -7.18
N ASP A 19 3.69 -9.99 -6.37
CA ASP A 19 3.08 -8.74 -6.83
C ASP A 19 3.22 -7.63 -5.78
N TYR A 20 2.87 -6.40 -6.15
CA TYR A 20 2.82 -5.28 -5.22
C TYR A 20 1.76 -4.24 -5.60
N ALA A 21 1.40 -3.39 -4.64
CA ALA A 21 0.63 -2.18 -4.89
C ALA A 21 1.14 -1.00 -4.07
N ILE A 22 0.98 0.20 -4.62
CA ILE A 22 1.17 1.45 -3.89
C ILE A 22 -0.04 1.63 -2.96
N GLY A 23 0.23 1.80 -1.67
CA GLY A 23 -0.77 2.03 -0.64
C GLY A 23 -0.57 3.35 0.10
N GLY A 24 -1.22 3.46 1.25
CA GLY A 24 -1.01 4.55 2.19
C GLY A 24 -1.29 5.94 1.64
N ALA A 25 -0.53 6.94 2.10
CA ALA A 25 -0.84 8.34 1.85
C ALA A 25 -0.65 8.75 0.38
N ILE A 26 0.42 8.29 -0.28
CA ILE A 26 0.64 8.54 -1.70
C ILE A 26 -0.46 7.90 -2.55
N ALA A 27 -0.95 6.70 -2.19
CA ALA A 27 -2.08 6.10 -2.89
C ALA A 27 -3.36 6.94 -2.74
N ALA A 28 -3.63 7.47 -1.55
CA ALA A 28 -4.80 8.32 -1.32
C ALA A 28 -4.81 9.60 -2.19
N LEU A 29 -3.63 10.19 -2.48
CA LEU A 29 -3.52 11.36 -3.36
C LEU A 29 -4.03 11.13 -4.79
N ARG A 30 -4.17 9.87 -5.23
CA ARG A 30 -4.78 9.55 -6.53
C ARG A 30 -6.26 9.87 -6.59
N TRP A 31 -6.90 9.89 -5.42
CA TRP A 31 -8.34 9.90 -5.21
C TRP A 31 -8.85 11.17 -4.53
N THR A 32 -7.93 12.02 -4.05
CA THR A 32 -8.25 13.21 -3.27
C THR A 32 -7.45 14.40 -3.74
N GLU A 33 -7.80 15.58 -3.26
CA GLU A 33 -6.96 16.76 -3.34
C GLU A 33 -5.60 16.52 -2.66
N PRO A 34 -4.53 17.21 -3.11
CA PRO A 34 -3.21 17.01 -2.55
C PRO A 34 -3.09 17.39 -1.07
N PHE A 35 -2.37 16.57 -0.31
CA PHE A 35 -1.99 16.84 1.07
C PHE A 35 -0.54 16.38 1.34
N PHE A 36 0.01 16.82 2.47
CA PHE A 36 1.40 16.52 2.80
C PHE A 36 1.61 15.03 3.16
N THR A 37 2.55 14.40 2.47
CA THR A 37 3.05 13.04 2.70
C THR A 37 4.52 13.01 2.29
N GLN A 38 5.30 12.09 2.88
CA GLN A 38 6.75 12.08 2.73
C GLN A 38 7.22 10.90 1.88
N ASP A 39 6.58 9.75 2.06
CA ASP A 39 7.08 8.43 1.69
C ASP A 39 6.08 7.63 0.87
N LEU A 40 6.64 6.72 0.07
CA LEU A 40 5.90 5.80 -0.76
C LEU A 40 5.73 4.48 -0.02
N ASP A 41 4.51 4.22 0.46
CA ASP A 41 4.15 2.94 1.08
C ASP A 41 3.92 1.88 0.00
N ILE A 42 4.73 0.83 -0.01
CA ILE A 42 4.65 -0.30 -0.94
C ILE A 42 4.30 -1.57 -0.18
N PHE A 43 3.17 -2.18 -0.54
CA PHE A 43 2.76 -3.47 0.01
C PHE A 43 3.10 -4.57 -0.99
N VAL A 44 3.77 -5.63 -0.53
CA VAL A 44 4.28 -6.70 -1.39
C VAL A 44 3.71 -8.05 -0.97
N ILE A 45 3.31 -8.85 -1.96
CA ILE A 45 3.04 -10.26 -1.78
C ILE A 45 4.37 -10.99 -2.01
N LEU A 46 4.88 -11.63 -0.96
CA LEU A 46 6.08 -12.45 -1.09
C LEU A 46 5.75 -13.75 -1.83
N GLU A 47 6.70 -14.25 -2.61
CA GLU A 47 6.66 -15.64 -3.04
C GLU A 47 6.68 -16.50 -1.77
N LYS A 48 5.70 -17.41 -1.62
CA LYS A 48 5.69 -18.31 -0.46
C LYS A 48 6.87 -19.26 -0.64
N ASP A 49 7.92 -19.08 0.16
CA ASP A 49 8.97 -20.10 0.26
C ASP A 49 8.31 -21.41 0.70
N ASP A 50 8.53 -22.45 -0.09
CA ASP A 50 8.04 -23.79 0.15
C ASP A 50 8.41 -24.24 1.59
N SER A 51 7.40 -24.77 2.29
CA SER A 51 7.49 -25.63 3.47
C SER A 51 7.94 -25.02 4.83
N GLU A 52 7.08 -25.25 5.83
CA GLU A 52 7.31 -25.26 7.29
C GLU A 52 7.66 -23.97 8.05
N SER A 53 8.25 -22.95 7.45
CA SER A 53 8.59 -21.73 8.19
C SER A 53 7.53 -20.63 8.04
N LYS A 54 6.92 -20.17 9.15
CA LYS A 54 6.06 -18.97 9.20
C LYS A 54 6.86 -17.66 9.19
N LEU A 55 8.12 -17.70 8.77
CA LEU A 55 9.02 -16.55 8.84
C LEU A 55 8.86 -15.70 7.59
N ILE A 56 8.56 -14.42 7.79
CA ILE A 56 8.55 -13.43 6.72
C ILE A 56 10.01 -13.03 6.44
N VAL A 57 10.50 -13.30 5.22
CA VAL A 57 11.88 -13.02 4.82
C VAL A 57 11.91 -11.94 3.76
N LEU A 58 12.37 -10.74 4.13
CA LEU A 58 12.55 -9.59 3.22
C LEU A 58 14.00 -9.41 2.75
N THR A 59 14.93 -10.20 3.30
CA THR A 59 16.38 -10.08 3.03
C THR A 59 16.72 -10.07 1.53
N PRO A 60 16.17 -10.96 0.68
CA PRO A 60 16.46 -10.95 -0.76
C PRO A 60 16.08 -9.64 -1.46
N ILE A 61 14.97 -9.01 -1.05
CA ILE A 61 14.51 -7.73 -1.59
C ILE A 61 15.50 -6.63 -1.22
N TYR A 62 15.87 -6.56 0.05
CA TYR A 62 16.79 -5.53 0.53
C TYR A 62 18.21 -5.70 -0.04
N GLU A 63 18.71 -6.92 -0.17
CA GLU A 63 20.00 -7.19 -0.80
C GLU A 63 20.02 -6.78 -2.28
N TYR A 64 18.95 -7.10 -3.01
CA TYR A 64 18.82 -6.70 -4.41
C TYR A 64 18.81 -5.17 -4.56
N LEU A 65 17.99 -4.47 -3.78
CA LEU A 65 17.88 -3.01 -3.85
C LEU A 65 19.18 -2.33 -3.38
N LYS A 66 19.86 -2.87 -2.37
CA LYS A 66 21.17 -2.40 -1.94
C LYS A 66 22.23 -2.57 -3.05
N ALA A 67 22.23 -3.69 -3.76
CA ALA A 67 23.13 -3.92 -4.90
C ALA A 67 22.88 -2.94 -6.06
N LYS A 68 21.65 -2.41 -6.17
CA LYS A 68 21.27 -1.33 -7.10
C LYS A 68 21.65 0.08 -6.62
N GLY A 69 22.28 0.20 -5.44
CA GLY A 69 22.70 1.48 -4.86
C GLY A 69 21.64 2.17 -3.99
N CYS A 70 20.55 1.48 -3.63
CA CYS A 70 19.58 2.01 -2.66
C CYS A 70 20.21 2.04 -1.27
N VAL A 71 19.91 3.10 -0.51
CA VAL A 71 20.46 3.35 0.83
C VAL A 71 19.36 3.53 1.85
N TRP A 72 19.63 3.19 3.10
CA TRP A 72 18.69 3.44 4.19
C TRP A 72 18.81 4.87 4.69
N GLU A 73 17.67 5.54 4.89
CA GLU A 73 17.58 6.80 5.61
C GLU A 73 16.51 6.68 6.70
N LYS A 74 16.94 6.67 7.97
CA LYS A 74 16.09 6.34 9.13
C LYS A 74 15.44 4.96 8.95
N HIS A 75 14.14 4.91 8.67
CA HIS A 75 13.39 3.68 8.43
C HIS A 75 13.05 3.47 6.96
N TRP A 76 13.31 4.45 6.09
CA TRP A 76 13.01 4.36 4.66
C TRP A 76 14.17 3.76 3.89
N LEU A 77 13.84 3.06 2.82
CA LEU A 77 14.77 2.77 1.74
C LEU A 77 14.68 3.86 0.68
N ILE A 78 15.78 4.54 0.40
CA ILE A 78 15.86 5.55 -0.65
C ILE A 78 16.09 4.84 -1.98
N ILE A 79 15.04 4.79 -2.81
CA ILE A 79 15.06 4.19 -4.14
C ILE A 79 14.92 5.32 -5.17
N GLU A 80 16.01 5.60 -5.89
CA GLU A 80 16.03 6.64 -6.94
C GLU A 80 15.58 8.01 -6.40
N GLY A 81 16.05 8.35 -5.19
CA GLY A 81 15.74 9.61 -4.50
C GLY A 81 14.35 9.69 -3.85
N VAL A 82 13.56 8.63 -3.89
CA VAL A 82 12.25 8.56 -3.22
C VAL A 82 12.37 7.73 -1.94
N PRO A 83 11.92 8.22 -0.77
CA PRO A 83 11.81 7.40 0.43
C PRO A 83 10.66 6.39 0.27
N VAL A 84 10.97 5.11 0.48
CA VAL A 84 10.05 3.99 0.31
C VAL A 84 10.02 3.16 1.58
N ASP A 85 8.82 2.86 2.06
CA ASP A 85 8.57 1.83 3.06
C ASP A 85 7.98 0.59 2.39
N ILE A 86 8.51 -0.59 2.72
CA ILE A 86 8.09 -1.87 2.14
C ILE A 86 7.45 -2.73 3.23
N PHE A 87 6.18 -3.07 3.02
CA PHE A 87 5.38 -3.88 3.93
C PHE A 87 5.08 -5.26 3.33
N PRO A 88 5.42 -6.36 4.02
CA PRO A 88 4.94 -7.68 3.64
C PRO A 88 3.44 -7.75 3.91
N ALA A 89 2.67 -8.12 2.90
CA ALA A 89 1.21 -8.10 2.97
C ALA A 89 0.64 -9.22 3.86
N ASP A 90 -0.24 -8.85 4.78
CA ASP A 90 -1.18 -9.75 5.46
C ASP A 90 -2.44 -10.01 4.61
N ASP A 91 -3.44 -10.70 5.17
CA ASP A 91 -4.63 -11.10 4.42
C ASP A 91 -5.40 -9.92 3.80
N LEU A 92 -5.57 -8.80 4.53
CA LEU A 92 -6.26 -7.61 4.01
C LEU A 92 -5.41 -6.92 2.94
N GLU A 93 -4.11 -6.83 3.17
CA GLU A 93 -3.18 -6.19 2.24
C GLU A 93 -3.01 -7.00 0.95
N MET A 94 -2.99 -8.33 1.04
CA MET A 94 -2.98 -9.22 -0.12
C MET A 94 -4.24 -9.01 -0.96
N GLU A 95 -5.42 -9.00 -0.34
CA GLU A 95 -6.67 -8.73 -1.05
C GLU A 95 -6.67 -7.33 -1.68
N ALA A 96 -6.14 -6.33 -0.98
CA ALA A 96 -6.00 -4.97 -1.47
C ALA A 96 -5.05 -4.88 -2.68
N ILE A 97 -3.95 -5.64 -2.69
CA ILE A 97 -3.02 -5.72 -3.83
C ILE A 97 -3.68 -6.42 -5.03
N GLU A 98 -4.37 -7.53 -4.79
CA GLU A 98 -5.05 -8.30 -5.84
C GLU A 98 -6.17 -7.50 -6.52
N ASN A 99 -6.86 -6.64 -5.75
CA ASN A 99 -7.93 -5.77 -6.24
C ASN A 99 -7.45 -4.34 -6.57
N ALA A 100 -6.15 -4.06 -6.49
CA ALA A 100 -5.61 -2.75 -6.78
C ALA A 100 -5.81 -2.37 -8.26
N GLN A 101 -6.07 -1.09 -8.51
CA GLN A 101 -6.27 -0.59 -9.86
C GLN A 101 -4.92 -0.45 -10.58
N GLU A 102 -4.82 -0.99 -11.80
CA GLU A 102 -3.70 -0.70 -12.69
C GLU A 102 -3.73 0.77 -13.12
N THR A 103 -2.57 1.42 -13.05
CA THR A 103 -2.37 2.80 -13.47
C THR A 103 -1.00 2.95 -14.12
N GLU A 104 -0.76 4.11 -14.71
CA GLU A 104 0.49 4.45 -15.37
C GLU A 104 1.03 5.77 -14.80
N TYR A 105 2.33 5.81 -14.50
CA TYR A 105 3.05 7.02 -14.13
C TYR A 105 4.21 7.23 -15.10
N GLU A 106 4.20 8.32 -15.85
CA GLU A 106 5.21 8.64 -16.86
C GLU A 106 5.60 7.43 -17.74
N THR A 107 4.59 6.75 -18.31
CA THR A 107 4.68 5.55 -19.16
C THR A 107 5.05 4.23 -18.46
N VAL A 108 5.16 4.23 -17.12
CA VAL A 108 5.49 3.04 -16.33
C VAL A 108 4.25 2.55 -15.62
N LYS A 109 3.83 1.32 -15.92
CA LYS A 109 2.69 0.66 -15.27
C LYS A 109 3.00 0.34 -13.80
N THR A 110 1.99 0.47 -12.95
CA THR A 110 2.01 0.09 -11.53
C THR A 110 0.58 -0.18 -11.04
N LYS A 111 0.43 -0.68 -9.82
CA LYS A 111 -0.87 -0.82 -9.16
C LYS A 111 -1.01 0.18 -8.01
N ILE A 112 -2.21 0.68 -7.80
CA ILE A 112 -2.57 1.58 -6.69
C ILE A 112 -3.82 1.06 -5.98
N MET A 113 -3.80 1.01 -4.66
CA MET A 113 -4.94 0.53 -3.88
C MET A 113 -6.16 1.44 -4.08
N THR A 114 -7.34 0.83 -4.14
CA THR A 114 -8.61 1.55 -4.33
C THR A 114 -9.06 2.22 -3.02
N PRO A 115 -9.96 3.23 -3.09
CA PRO A 115 -10.44 3.93 -1.89
C PRO A 115 -10.99 2.99 -0.81
N GLU A 116 -11.70 1.92 -1.17
CA GLU A 116 -12.30 0.99 -0.20
C GLU A 116 -11.23 0.32 0.68
N TYR A 117 -10.16 -0.18 0.06
CA TYR A 117 -9.07 -0.81 0.79
C TYR A 117 -8.22 0.21 1.55
N LEU A 118 -8.00 1.41 0.97
CA LEU A 118 -7.31 2.48 1.69
C LEU A 118 -8.06 2.90 2.95
N ILE A 119 -9.38 3.03 2.89
CA ILE A 119 -10.22 3.31 4.07
C ILE A 119 -10.09 2.18 5.09
N ALA A 120 -10.19 0.91 4.68
CA ALA A 120 -10.01 -0.22 5.58
C ALA A 120 -8.64 -0.22 6.27
N LEU A 121 -7.55 0.05 5.53
CA LEU A 121 -6.20 0.11 6.08
C LEU A 121 -6.00 1.30 7.03
N PHE A 122 -6.51 2.48 6.69
CA PHE A 122 -6.48 3.66 7.56
C PHE A 122 -7.32 3.47 8.82
N LEU A 123 -8.49 2.86 8.71
CA LEU A 123 -9.32 2.49 9.85
C LEU A 123 -8.56 1.53 10.74
N ARG A 124 -7.95 0.46 10.18
CA ARG A 124 -7.16 -0.50 10.94
C ARG A 124 -6.05 0.19 11.73
N ALA A 125 -5.26 1.06 11.08
CA ALA A 125 -4.19 1.82 11.72
C ALA A 125 -4.70 2.77 12.82
N GLY A 126 -5.85 3.42 12.62
CA GLY A 126 -6.54 4.20 13.65
C GLY A 126 -5.80 5.44 14.16
N ARG A 127 -4.79 5.94 13.44
CA ARG A 127 -4.03 7.13 13.84
C ARG A 127 -4.84 8.40 13.55
N GLU A 128 -4.66 9.46 14.35
CA GLU A 128 -5.39 10.73 14.15
C GLU A 128 -5.23 11.30 12.73
N LYS A 129 -4.02 11.25 12.17
CA LYS A 129 -3.77 11.69 10.79
C LYS A 129 -4.50 10.86 9.72
N ASP A 130 -4.83 9.61 10.03
CA ASP A 130 -5.49 8.70 9.09
C ASP A 130 -7.02 8.94 9.07
N LYS A 131 -7.61 9.44 10.16
CA LYS A 131 -9.02 9.89 10.20
C LYS A 131 -9.29 10.94 9.12
N ARG A 132 -8.40 11.93 8.99
CA ARG A 132 -8.53 12.96 7.95
C ARG A 132 -8.46 12.37 6.53
N LYS A 133 -7.62 11.36 6.30
CA LYS A 133 -7.51 10.71 4.98
C LYS A 133 -8.77 9.92 4.66
N ILE A 134 -9.35 9.22 5.63
CA ILE A 134 -10.64 8.53 5.48
C ILE A 134 -11.73 9.54 5.10
N GLN A 135 -11.79 10.69 5.79
CA GLN A 135 -12.72 11.77 5.46
C GLN A 135 -12.56 12.23 4.00
N MET A 136 -11.33 12.54 3.59
CA MET A 136 -11.05 13.01 2.23
C MET A 136 -11.43 11.97 1.18
N LEU A 137 -11.14 10.67 1.41
CA LEU A 137 -11.55 9.61 0.50
C LEU A 137 -13.08 9.52 0.40
N LEU A 138 -13.79 9.55 1.52
CA LEU A 138 -15.26 9.52 1.55
C LEU A 138 -15.90 10.71 0.82
N GLU A 139 -15.30 11.90 0.91
CA GLU A 139 -15.83 13.12 0.33
C GLU A 139 -15.48 13.31 -1.16
N GLN A 140 -14.33 12.80 -1.60
CA GLN A 140 -13.71 13.21 -2.87
C GLN A 140 -13.49 12.07 -3.87
N SER A 141 -13.72 10.81 -3.46
CA SER A 141 -13.56 9.66 -4.34
C SER A 141 -14.88 8.93 -4.59
N GLU A 142 -15.00 8.27 -5.74
CA GLU A 142 -16.10 7.34 -6.01
C GLU A 142 -15.83 6.05 -5.23
N ILE A 143 -16.70 5.74 -4.28
CA ILE A 143 -16.58 4.57 -3.41
C ILE A 143 -17.72 3.60 -3.72
N ASP A 144 -17.35 2.35 -3.97
CA ASP A 144 -18.28 1.23 -3.92
C ASP A 144 -18.59 0.89 -2.45
N ILE A 145 -19.74 1.37 -1.98
CA ILE A 145 -20.17 1.19 -0.59
C ILE A 145 -20.44 -0.28 -0.25
N GLU A 146 -20.93 -1.08 -1.21
CA GLU A 146 -21.16 -2.50 -0.98
C GLU A 146 -19.84 -3.23 -0.79
N LYS A 147 -18.86 -2.95 -1.65
CA LYS A 147 -17.50 -3.46 -1.52
C LYS A 147 -16.83 -3.01 -0.23
N LEU A 148 -16.89 -1.71 0.10
CA LEU A 148 -16.33 -1.19 1.35
C LEU A 148 -16.91 -1.92 2.57
N ASN A 149 -18.24 -2.03 2.65
CA ASN A 149 -18.89 -2.73 3.76
C ASN A 149 -18.49 -4.22 3.81
N SER A 150 -18.40 -4.88 2.66
CA SER A 150 -17.96 -6.29 2.58
C SER A 150 -16.54 -6.46 3.14
N VAL A 151 -15.59 -5.62 2.72
CA VAL A 151 -14.20 -5.63 3.22
C VAL A 151 -14.18 -5.35 4.72
N LEU A 152 -14.87 -4.30 5.19
CA LEU A 152 -14.89 -3.94 6.60
C LEU A 152 -15.49 -5.05 7.48
N GLN A 153 -16.55 -5.73 7.03
CA GLN A 153 -17.12 -6.87 7.74
C GLN A 153 -16.15 -8.05 7.78
N LYS A 154 -15.57 -8.40 6.63
CA LYS A 154 -14.62 -9.52 6.50
C LYS A 154 -13.43 -9.39 7.45
N TYR A 155 -12.91 -8.17 7.61
CA TYR A 155 -11.73 -7.89 8.44
C TYR A 155 -12.05 -7.32 9.82
N GLY A 156 -13.32 -7.36 10.26
CA GLY A 156 -13.72 -6.95 11.62
C GLY A 156 -13.55 -5.45 11.91
N LEU A 157 -13.65 -4.62 10.88
CA LEU A 157 -13.48 -3.16 10.95
C LEU A 157 -14.82 -2.40 10.92
N ILE A 158 -15.95 -3.09 10.79
CA ILE A 158 -17.27 -2.45 10.63
C ILE A 158 -17.65 -1.58 11.84
N ASP A 159 -17.46 -2.08 13.07
CA ASP A 159 -17.78 -1.33 14.28
C ASP A 159 -16.93 -0.06 14.41
N LYS A 160 -15.65 -0.17 14.05
CA LYS A 160 -14.71 0.96 14.05
C LYS A 160 -15.11 2.02 13.02
N PHE A 161 -15.64 1.59 11.86
CA PHE A 161 -16.16 2.51 10.85
C PHE A 161 -17.44 3.21 11.30
N GLU A 162 -18.34 2.50 11.97
CA GLU A 162 -19.57 3.09 12.52
C GLU A 162 -19.27 4.07 13.66
N GLU A 163 -18.27 3.80 14.49
CA GLU A 163 -17.78 4.77 15.49
C GLU A 163 -17.15 6.00 14.83
N TYR A 164 -16.35 5.80 13.80
CA TYR A 164 -15.78 6.89 12.99
C TYR A 164 -16.88 7.80 12.41
N LYS A 165 -17.92 7.23 11.81
CA LYS A 165 -19.06 7.99 11.25
C LYS A 165 -19.85 8.79 12.28
N LYS A 166 -19.86 8.40 13.55
CA LYS A 166 -20.54 9.17 14.62
C LYS A 166 -19.74 10.38 15.07
N SER A 167 -18.44 10.39 14.78
CA SER A 167 -17.50 11.42 15.21
C SER A 167 -17.34 12.53 14.18
N TYR A 168 -18.02 12.42 13.03
CA TYR A 168 -17.98 13.31 11.88
C TYR A 168 -19.40 13.54 11.36
#